data_AF-A0A6P3Y2G8-F1
#
_entry.id   AF-A0A6P3Y2G8-F1
#
_cell.length_a   1.000
_cell.length_b   1.000
_cell.length_c   1.000
_cell.angle_alpha   90.00
_cell.angle_beta   90.00
_cell.angle_gamma   90.00
#
_symmetry.space_group_name_H-M   'P 1'
#
loop_
_entity.id
_entity.type
_entity.pdbx_description
1 polymer ?
#
loop_
_entity_poly.entity_id
_entity_poly.type
_entity_poly.pdbx_seq_one_letter_code
_entity_poly.pdbx_strand_id
1 'polypeptide(L)'
;KHVTDASCASATGIFDPFTMQWADWGINLLKLPRDIFPEIVDTVGDFGDTPVELFGRKIPIYCSIADQAASLFGLGCYYAGDLKITMGTGTFVDVNTGRESHVSVK
;
A
#
# COMPACT_ATOMS: atom_id res chain seq x y z
N LYS A 1 -6.67 -8.77 14.04
CA LYS A 1 -7.07 -7.70 13.09
C LYS A 1 -6.56 -8.13 11.71
N HIS A 2 -7.34 -8.01 10.65
CA HIS A 2 -6.90 -8.31 9.28
C HIS A 2 -6.92 -7.01 8.48
N VAL A 3 -5.75 -6.40 8.27
CA VAL A 3 -5.61 -5.06 7.69
C VAL A 3 -4.52 -5.00 6.62
N THR A 4 -4.61 -4.00 5.75
CA THR A 4 -3.58 -3.63 4.78
C THR A 4 -3.48 -2.11 4.71
N ASP A 5 -2.34 -1.58 4.30
CA ASP A 5 -2.22 -0.16 3.95
C ASP A 5 -2.60 0.09 2.48
N ALA A 6 -2.78 1.36 2.13
CA ALA A 6 -3.15 1.78 0.77
C ALA A 6 -2.09 1.44 -0.28
N SER A 7 -0.79 1.49 0.07
CA SER A 7 0.28 1.19 -0.89
C SER A 7 0.35 -0.30 -1.24
N CYS A 8 0.08 -1.21 -0.29
CA CYS A 8 -0.07 -2.62 -0.60
C CYS A 8 -1.39 -2.90 -1.34
N ALA A 9 -2.49 -2.24 -0.93
CA ALA A 9 -3.79 -2.41 -1.58
C ALA A 9 -3.77 -2.00 -3.06
N SER A 10 -3.02 -0.96 -3.44
CA SER A 10 -2.94 -0.47 -4.82
C SER A 10 -2.36 -1.47 -5.81
N ALA A 11 -1.58 -2.45 -5.35
CA ALA A 11 -1.02 -3.49 -6.21
C ALA A 11 -1.99 -4.65 -6.53
N THR A 12 -3.18 -4.67 -5.92
CA THR A 12 -4.14 -5.78 -6.04
C THR A 12 -4.98 -5.74 -7.32
N GLY A 13 -5.10 -4.58 -7.96
CA GLY A 13 -6.03 -4.34 -9.07
C GLY A 13 -7.51 -4.25 -8.68
N ILE A 14 -7.83 -4.36 -7.38
CA ILE A 14 -9.20 -4.26 -6.84
C ILE A 14 -9.36 -3.03 -5.92
N PHE A 15 -8.28 -2.32 -5.60
CA PHE A 15 -8.34 -1.06 -4.86
C PHE A 15 -8.65 0.13 -5.78
N ASP A 16 -9.55 1.01 -5.36
CA ASP A 16 -9.84 2.27 -6.03
C ASP A 16 -9.15 3.44 -5.29
N PRO A 17 -8.10 4.05 -5.89
CA PRO A 17 -7.35 5.13 -5.26
C PRO A 17 -8.13 6.46 -5.19
N PHE A 18 -9.23 6.63 -5.92
CA PHE A 18 -10.04 7.85 -5.87
C PHE A 18 -11.03 7.84 -4.70
N THR A 19 -11.47 6.65 -4.29
CA THR A 19 -12.39 6.47 -3.15
C THR A 19 -11.70 5.92 -1.90
N MET A 20 -10.44 5.48 -2.02
CA MET A 20 -9.66 4.85 -0.96
C MET A 20 -10.34 3.58 -0.41
N GLN A 21 -11.05 2.86 -1.27
CA GLN A 21 -11.83 1.67 -0.91
C GLN A 21 -11.58 0.54 -1.91
N TRP A 22 -11.95 -0.67 -1.52
CA TRP A 22 -12.03 -1.77 -2.47
C TRP A 22 -13.16 -1.52 -3.47
N ALA A 23 -12.86 -1.70 -4.76
CA ALA A 23 -13.75 -1.49 -5.89
C ALA A 23 -14.82 -2.58 -5.99
N ASP A 24 -16.04 -2.27 -5.53
CA ASP A 24 -17.17 -3.21 -5.55
C ASP A 24 -17.50 -3.70 -6.97
N TRP A 25 -17.27 -2.89 -8.01
CA TRP A 25 -17.46 -3.33 -9.39
C TRP A 25 -16.55 -4.51 -9.75
N GLY A 26 -15.28 -4.48 -9.32
CA GLY A 26 -14.30 -5.52 -9.59
C GLY A 26 -14.57 -6.78 -8.78
N ILE A 27 -14.94 -6.60 -7.50
CA ILE A 27 -15.37 -7.68 -6.61
C ILE A 27 -16.58 -8.42 -7.20
N ASN A 28 -17.61 -7.68 -7.63
CA ASN A 28 -18.82 -8.26 -8.22
C ASN A 28 -18.55 -8.94 -9.55
N LEU A 29 -17.72 -8.35 -10.42
CA LEU A 29 -17.35 -8.90 -11.72
C LEU A 29 -16.64 -10.26 -11.57
N LEU A 30 -15.70 -10.36 -10.63
CA LEU A 30 -14.93 -11.57 -10.36
C LEU A 30 -15.63 -12.54 -9.40
N LYS A 31 -16.78 -12.15 -8.85
CA LYS A 31 -17.55 -12.92 -7.86
C LYS A 31 -16.72 -13.30 -6.62
N LEU A 32 -15.92 -12.34 -6.13
CA LEU A 32 -15.09 -12.53 -4.95
C LEU A 32 -15.92 -12.32 -3.67
N PRO A 33 -15.78 -13.18 -2.64
CA PRO A 33 -16.41 -12.94 -1.34
C PRO A 33 -15.87 -11.65 -0.70
N ARG A 34 -16.75 -10.80 -0.17
CA ARG A 34 -16.36 -9.47 0.34
C ARG A 34 -15.53 -9.53 1.62
N ASP A 35 -15.73 -10.56 2.41
CA ASP A 35 -15.14 -10.79 3.74
C ASP A 35 -13.67 -11.23 3.71
N ILE A 36 -13.14 -11.65 2.55
CA ILE A 36 -11.71 -11.97 2.41
C ILE A 36 -10.83 -10.72 2.41
N PHE A 37 -11.40 -9.57 2.07
CA PHE A 37 -10.63 -8.34 1.90
C PHE A 37 -10.29 -7.72 3.27
N PRO A 38 -9.02 -7.41 3.55
CA PRO A 38 -8.64 -6.75 4.78
C PRO A 38 -9.20 -5.32 4.85
N GLU A 39 -9.33 -4.81 6.08
CA GLU A 39 -9.61 -3.38 6.31
C GLU A 39 -8.43 -2.54 5.78
N ILE A 40 -8.73 -1.53 4.97
CA ILE A 40 -7.71 -0.58 4.50
C ILE A 40 -7.50 0.47 5.59
N VAL A 41 -6.26 0.60 6.05
CA VAL A 41 -5.85 1.56 7.09
C VAL A 41 -4.73 2.46 6.56
N ASP A 42 -4.38 3.49 7.34
CA ASP A 42 -3.28 4.38 7.00
C ASP A 42 -1.93 3.64 7.05
N THR A 43 -0.99 4.07 6.21
CA THR A 43 0.36 3.47 6.12
C THR A 43 1.11 3.58 7.44
N VAL A 44 0.90 4.68 8.18
CA VAL A 44 1.39 4.88 9.55
C VAL A 44 0.21 4.79 10.50
N GLY A 45 0.22 3.81 11.40
CA GLY A 45 -0.90 3.55 12.30
C GLY A 45 -0.66 2.35 13.20
N ASP A 46 -1.64 1.96 14.00
CA ASP A 46 -1.54 0.79 14.87
C ASP A 46 -1.98 -0.49 14.14
N PHE A 47 -1.01 -1.35 13.81
CA PHE A 47 -1.22 -2.67 13.23
C PHE A 47 -1.24 -3.79 14.30
N GLY A 48 -1.05 -3.43 15.56
CA GLY A 48 -0.96 -4.33 16.70
C GLY A 48 0.47 -4.69 17.09
N ASP A 49 0.58 -5.64 18.01
CA ASP A 49 1.85 -6.14 18.53
C ASP A 49 2.18 -7.51 17.96
N THR A 50 3.47 -7.80 17.82
CA THR A 50 3.93 -9.18 17.61
C THR A 50 3.61 -10.06 18.84
N PRO A 51 3.29 -11.36 18.63
CA PRO A 51 3.17 -12.32 19.72
C PRO A 51 4.47 -12.41 20.55
N VAL A 52 4.32 -12.49 21.89
CA VAL A 52 5.47 -12.57 22.82
C VAL A 52 6.29 -13.82 22.56
N GLU A 53 5.64 -14.90 22.14
CA GLU A 53 6.25 -16.20 21.89
C GLU A 53 7.28 -16.16 20.75
N LEU A 54 7.21 -15.17 19.86
CA LEU A 54 8.14 -15.02 18.74
C LEU A 54 9.44 -14.28 19.12
N PHE A 55 9.37 -13.32 20.04
CA PHE A 55 10.47 -12.38 20.32
C PHE A 55 10.81 -12.21 21.80
N GLY A 56 10.16 -12.95 22.70
CA GLY A 56 10.28 -12.81 24.15
C GLY A 56 9.68 -11.52 24.73
N ARG A 57 9.10 -10.67 23.87
CA ARG A 57 8.41 -9.42 24.20
C ARG A 57 7.46 -9.03 23.08
N LYS A 58 6.49 -8.16 23.37
CA LYS A 58 5.67 -7.50 22.35
C LYS A 58 6.53 -6.48 21.60
N ILE A 59 6.47 -6.50 20.27
CA ILE A 59 7.03 -5.46 19.41
C ILE A 59 5.87 -4.80 18.67
N PRO A 60 5.61 -3.49 18.88
CA PRO A 60 4.53 -2.80 18.18
C PRO A 60 4.85 -2.63 16.69
N ILE A 61 3.84 -2.78 15.85
CA ILE A 61 3.92 -2.59 14.40
C ILE A 61 3.20 -1.29 14.07
N TYR A 62 3.97 -0.25 13.76
CA TYR A 62 3.44 1.11 13.51
C TYR A 62 3.34 1.50 12.03
N CYS A 63 3.86 0.67 11.13
CA CYS A 63 3.90 1.00 9.72
C CYS A 63 3.87 -0.26 8.87
N SER A 64 3.12 -0.20 7.77
CA SER A 64 3.15 -1.17 6.69
C SER A 64 3.14 -0.41 5.38
N ILE A 65 4.13 -0.65 4.53
CA ILE A 65 4.32 0.06 3.27
C ILE A 65 4.88 -0.90 2.21
N ALA A 66 4.37 -0.83 0.99
CA ALA A 66 4.85 -1.61 -0.14
C ALA A 66 6.30 -1.26 -0.48
N ASP A 67 7.06 -2.23 -0.98
CA ASP A 67 8.51 -2.13 -1.22
C ASP A 67 8.94 -0.93 -2.09
N GLN A 68 8.25 -0.67 -3.21
CA GLN A 68 8.60 0.43 -4.12
C GLN A 68 8.27 1.79 -3.49
N ALA A 69 7.12 1.91 -2.80
CA ALA A 69 6.75 3.10 -2.05
C ALA A 69 7.70 3.35 -0.85
N ALA A 70 8.11 2.28 -0.16
CA ALA A 70 9.08 2.32 0.94
C ALA A 70 10.45 2.79 0.45
N SER A 71 10.88 2.31 -0.73
CA SER A 71 12.14 2.72 -1.34
C SER A 71 12.11 4.18 -1.80
N LEU A 72 11.00 4.64 -2.38
CA LEU A 72 10.78 6.05 -2.72
C LEU A 72 10.87 6.92 -1.46
N PHE A 73 10.17 6.55 -0.38
CA PHE A 73 10.22 7.27 0.89
C PHE A 73 11.61 7.25 1.53
N GLY A 74 12.28 6.09 1.57
CA GLY A 74 13.60 5.90 2.18
C GLY A 74 14.73 6.68 1.50
N LEU A 75 14.56 7.05 0.22
CA LEU A 75 15.49 7.92 -0.50
C LEU A 75 15.20 9.42 -0.35
N GLY A 76 14.19 9.78 0.44
CA GLY A 76 13.85 11.17 0.70
C GLY A 76 13.02 11.83 -0.39
N CYS A 77 12.35 11.05 -1.25
CA CYS A 77 11.49 11.56 -2.32
C CYS A 77 10.13 12.08 -1.79
N TYR A 78 10.17 13.13 -0.96
CA TYR A 78 9.02 13.64 -0.22
C TYR A 78 8.17 14.64 -1.01
N TYR A 79 8.69 15.18 -2.10
CA TYR A 79 8.05 16.27 -2.84
C TYR A 79 7.54 15.80 -4.20
N ALA A 80 6.47 16.43 -4.67
CA ALA A 80 5.93 16.14 -6.00
C ALA A 80 7.00 16.41 -7.07
N GLY A 81 7.17 15.47 -8.00
CA GLY A 81 8.22 15.48 -9.02
C GLY A 81 9.49 14.72 -8.61
N ASP A 82 9.66 14.36 -7.32
CA ASP A 82 10.74 13.47 -6.92
C ASP A 82 10.57 12.10 -7.58
N LEU A 83 11.68 11.52 -8.02
CA LEU A 83 11.72 10.29 -8.78
C LEU A 83 12.77 9.35 -8.21
N LYS A 84 12.44 8.07 -8.21
CA LYS A 84 13.36 6.98 -7.86
C LYS A 84 13.28 5.89 -8.92
N ILE A 85 14.39 5.18 -9.11
CA ILE A 85 14.48 4.02 -10.01
C ILE A 85 15.09 2.86 -9.24
N THR A 86 14.40 1.72 -9.17
CA THR A 86 15.01 0.45 -8.73
C THR A 86 15.41 -0.34 -9.97
N MET A 87 16.72 -0.59 -10.11
CA MET A 87 17.29 -1.35 -11.22
C MET A 87 17.71 -2.74 -10.75
N GLY A 88 16.92 -3.75 -11.08
CA GLY A 88 17.24 -5.17 -10.89
C GLY A 88 17.06 -5.95 -12.18
N THR A 89 16.65 -7.22 -12.09
CA THR A 89 16.24 -7.99 -13.29
C THR A 89 15.06 -7.34 -14.01
N GLY A 90 14.15 -6.72 -13.24
CA GLY A 90 13.16 -5.76 -13.72
C GLY A 90 13.52 -4.34 -13.28
N THR A 91 12.95 -3.33 -13.96
CA THR A 91 13.13 -1.92 -13.62
C THR A 91 11.81 -1.30 -13.23
N PHE A 92 11.78 -0.63 -12.08
CA PHE A 92 10.63 0.13 -11.58
C PHE A 92 11.01 1.60 -11.47
N VAL A 93 10.21 2.46 -12.11
CA VAL A 93 10.34 3.92 -12.03
C VAL A 93 9.13 4.43 -11.26
N ASP A 94 9.40 5.08 -10.14
CA ASP A 94 8.38 5.62 -9.25
C ASP A 94 8.52 7.14 -9.20
N VAL A 95 7.41 7.85 -9.42
CA VAL A 95 7.35 9.32 -9.37
C VAL A 95 6.34 9.72 -8.32
N ASN A 96 6.73 10.59 -7.39
CA ASN A 96 5.82 11.19 -6.43
C ASN A 96 4.97 12.24 -7.15
N THR A 97 3.65 12.02 -7.26
CA THR A 97 2.71 12.96 -7.89
C THR A 97 2.03 13.90 -6.87
N GLY A 98 2.44 13.88 -5.61
CA GLY A 98 1.84 14.66 -4.56
C GLY A 98 0.49 14.13 -4.11
N ARG A 99 -0.49 15.02 -3.94
CA ARG A 99 -1.79 14.71 -3.33
C ARG A 99 -2.89 14.39 -4.34
N GLU A 100 -2.58 14.46 -5.63
CA GLU A 100 -3.55 14.26 -6.69
C GLU A 100 -3.36 12.88 -7.31
N SER A 101 -4.42 12.08 -7.33
CA SER A 101 -4.47 10.84 -8.09
C SER A 101 -4.69 11.17 -9.56
N HIS A 102 -3.88 10.57 -10.43
CA HIS A 102 -4.00 10.77 -11.87
C HIS A 102 -4.58 9.52 -12.54
N VAL A 103 -5.52 9.72 -13.46
CA VAL A 103 -5.95 8.65 -14.37
C VAL A 103 -4.89 8.45 -15.45
N SER A 104 -4.74 7.23 -15.96
CA SER A 104 -4.01 7.02 -17.21
C SER A 104 -4.77 7.72 -18.34
N VAL A 105 -4.29 8.90 -18.72
CA VAL A 105 -4.74 9.61 -19.92
C VAL A 105 -4.11 8.95 -21.14
N LYS A 106 -4.92 8.83 -22.19
CA LYS A 106 -4.50 8.32 -23.49
C LYS A 106 -4.01 9.46 -24.37
#